data_AF-A0A644Z6B5-F1
#
_entry.id   AF-A0A644Z6B5-F1
#
_cell.length_a   1.000
_cell.length_b   1.000
_cell.length_c   1.000
_cell.angle_alpha   90.00
_cell.angle_beta   90.00
_cell.angle_gamma   90.00
#
_symmetry.space_group_name_H-M   'P 1'
#
loop_
_entity.id
_entity.type
_entity.pdbx_description
1 polymer ?
#
loop_
_entity_poly.entity_id
_entity_poly.type
_entity_poly.pdbx_seq_one_letter_code
_entity_poly.pdbx_strand_id
1 'polypeptide(L)'
;MSKMSGQQPEGYFDFVVPPLEGLWLLEGEPFKGTVLHRKEDFCWTMMLRQPEFVTPAVLVAAKATAKKKKPLVNTSKVYLESFEEGLCAQVMHIGSYDDEPATIAMLDDFITRSGYLTAMEGRRQHHEIYLSDPNKTEAQKMKTVLRHPVVKI
;
A
#
# COMPACT_ATOMS: atom_id res chain seq x y z
N MET A 1 -13.80 -15.25 2.44
CA MET A 1 -14.57 -16.02 3.45
C MET A 1 -16.03 -15.67 3.24
N SER A 2 -16.95 -16.63 3.18
CA SER A 2 -18.37 -16.28 3.07
C SER A 2 -18.89 -15.95 4.45
N LYS A 3 -19.53 -14.80 4.63
CA LYS A 3 -20.27 -14.43 5.85
C LYS A 3 -21.22 -15.54 6.32
N MET A 4 -21.68 -16.38 5.39
CA MET A 4 -22.68 -17.43 5.60
C MET A 4 -22.14 -18.86 5.57
N SER A 5 -20.82 -19.10 5.59
CA SER A 5 -20.30 -20.49 5.53
C SER A 5 -20.37 -21.25 6.86
N GLY A 6 -20.70 -20.60 7.99
CA GLY A 6 -20.76 -21.23 9.32
C GLY A 6 -19.39 -21.73 9.84
N GLN A 7 -18.30 -21.35 9.18
CA GLN A 7 -16.92 -21.69 9.50
C GLN A 7 -16.09 -20.42 9.58
N GLN A 8 -16.52 -19.49 10.43
CA GLN A 8 -15.78 -18.27 10.70
C GLN A 8 -14.59 -18.59 11.61
N PRO A 9 -13.43 -17.92 11.42
CA PRO A 9 -12.31 -18.05 12.33
C PRO A 9 -12.68 -17.45 13.69
N GLU A 10 -11.96 -17.87 14.72
CA GLU A 10 -12.08 -17.29 16.06
C GLU A 10 -11.83 -15.77 16.01
N GLY A 11 -12.64 -15.00 16.75
CA GLY A 11 -12.55 -13.54 16.75
C GLY A 11 -13.05 -12.84 15.48
N TYR A 12 -13.67 -13.57 14.54
CA TYR A 12 -14.21 -12.98 13.32
C TYR A 12 -15.27 -11.91 13.59
N PHE A 13 -15.15 -10.81 12.86
CA PHE A 13 -16.21 -9.84 12.67
C PHE A 13 -16.25 -9.43 11.18
N ASP A 14 -17.42 -8.92 10.75
CA ASP A 14 -17.57 -8.43 9.38
C ASP A 14 -16.85 -7.08 9.22
N PHE A 15 -16.14 -6.89 8.11
CA PHE A 15 -15.36 -5.67 7.88
C PHE A 15 -15.38 -5.25 6.41
N VAL A 16 -15.31 -3.94 6.20
CA VAL A 16 -15.13 -3.37 4.86
C VAL A 16 -13.68 -3.56 4.46
N VAL A 17 -13.44 -4.10 3.26
CA VAL A 17 -12.09 -4.22 2.71
C VAL A 17 -11.48 -2.83 2.61
N PRO A 18 -10.32 -2.58 3.25
CA PRO A 18 -9.69 -1.26 3.23
C PRO A 18 -9.18 -0.90 1.83
N PRO A 19 -8.81 0.37 1.60
CA PRO A 19 -8.14 0.79 0.37
C PRO A 19 -6.93 -0.08 0.03
N LEU A 20 -6.63 -0.19 -1.26
CA LEU A 20 -5.38 -0.80 -1.72
C LEU A 20 -4.21 0.10 -1.30
N GLU A 21 -3.10 -0.53 -0.92
CA GLU A 21 -1.87 0.13 -0.51
C GLU A 21 -0.70 -0.40 -1.35
N GLY A 22 0.30 0.44 -1.61
CA GLY A 22 1.47 0.10 -2.42
C GLY A 22 2.77 0.66 -1.83
N LEU A 23 3.75 -0.22 -1.59
CA LEU A 23 5.13 0.18 -1.34
C LEU A 23 5.90 0.16 -2.65
N TRP A 24 6.55 1.27 -2.99
CA TRP A 24 7.27 1.49 -4.24
C TRP A 24 8.75 1.75 -3.96
N LEU A 25 9.61 1.03 -4.67
CA LEU A 25 11.05 1.18 -4.59
C LEU A 25 11.69 1.05 -5.97
N LEU A 26 12.90 1.60 -6.07
CA LEU A 26 13.75 1.51 -7.24
C LEU A 26 15.05 0.80 -6.81
N GLU A 27 15.51 -0.20 -7.56
CA GLU A 27 16.76 -0.87 -7.20
C GLU A 27 17.95 0.09 -7.36
N GLY A 28 18.77 0.19 -6.31
CA GLY A 28 19.99 1.01 -6.31
C GLY A 28 19.81 2.51 -6.05
N GLU A 29 18.57 3.02 -5.99
CA GLU A 29 18.29 4.45 -5.76
C GLU A 29 17.06 4.67 -4.86
N PRO A 30 17.08 5.64 -3.94
CA PRO A 30 15.91 5.97 -3.14
C PRO A 30 14.81 6.59 -4.02
N PHE A 31 13.56 6.26 -3.74
CA PHE A 31 12.42 6.80 -4.49
C PHE A 31 12.30 8.31 -4.29
N LYS A 32 12.21 9.05 -5.40
CA LYS A 32 12.04 10.50 -5.46
C LYS A 32 11.06 10.83 -6.59
N GLY A 33 10.36 11.96 -6.50
CA GLY A 33 9.41 12.38 -7.56
C GLY A 33 10.04 12.47 -8.96
N THR A 34 11.36 12.62 -9.05
CA THR A 34 12.11 12.65 -10.31
C THR A 34 12.19 11.32 -11.04
N VAL A 35 11.96 10.18 -10.38
CA VAL A 35 12.08 8.83 -11.00
C VAL A 35 10.75 8.28 -11.52
N LEU A 36 9.64 9.01 -11.38
CA LEU A 36 8.29 8.58 -11.80
C LEU A 36 8.15 8.22 -13.29
N HIS A 37 9.05 8.70 -14.15
CA HIS A 37 9.09 8.34 -15.57
C HIS A 37 9.70 6.95 -15.85
N ARG A 38 10.44 6.36 -14.90
CA ARG A 38 11.14 5.07 -15.04
C ARG A 38 10.27 3.88 -14.61
N LYS A 39 9.02 3.84 -15.10
CA LYS A 39 7.98 2.90 -14.65
C LYS A 39 8.40 1.42 -14.76
N GLU A 40 9.25 1.07 -15.73
CA GLU A 40 9.73 -0.29 -15.95
C GLU A 40 10.71 -0.78 -14.88
N ASP A 41 11.38 0.14 -14.19
CA ASP A 41 12.37 -0.18 -13.15
C ASP A 41 11.74 -0.37 -11.76
N PHE A 42 10.43 -0.13 -11.64
CA PHE A 42 9.75 -0.11 -10.35
C PHE A 42 9.57 -1.52 -9.79
N CYS A 43 10.08 -1.69 -8.57
CA CYS A 43 9.77 -2.81 -7.72
C CYS A 43 8.70 -2.40 -6.72
N TRP A 44 7.74 -3.28 -6.45
CA TRP A 44 6.61 -2.93 -5.60
C TRP A 44 6.08 -4.07 -4.75
N THR A 45 5.39 -3.71 -3.68
CA THR A 45 4.56 -4.61 -2.88
C THR A 45 3.16 -4.02 -2.75
N MET A 46 2.15 -4.73 -3.27
CA MET A 46 0.75 -4.36 -3.06
C MET A 46 0.22 -5.02 -1.78
N MET A 47 -0.56 -4.26 -1.01
CA MET A 47 -1.02 -4.63 0.32
C MET A 47 -2.49 -4.29 0.51
N LEU A 48 -3.15 -5.08 1.37
CA LEU A 48 -4.48 -4.80 1.90
C LEU A 48 -4.46 -5.14 3.38
N ARG A 49 -4.68 -4.15 4.25
CA ARG A 49 -4.75 -4.39 5.70
C ARG A 49 -5.80 -5.45 6.03
N GLN A 50 -5.47 -6.33 6.96
CA GLN A 50 -6.37 -7.37 7.46
C GLN A 50 -6.65 -7.16 8.96
N PRO A 51 -7.84 -7.56 9.45
CA PRO A 51 -8.10 -7.66 10.89
C PRO A 51 -7.21 -8.68 11.59
N GLU A 52 -7.02 -8.52 12.91
CA GLU A 52 -6.16 -9.38 13.72
C GLU A 52 -6.57 -10.85 13.76
N PHE A 53 -7.86 -11.17 13.54
CA PHE A 53 -8.32 -12.56 13.45
C PHE A 53 -7.78 -13.29 12.21
N VAL A 54 -7.22 -12.58 11.22
CA VAL A 54 -6.64 -13.18 10.03
C VAL A 54 -5.24 -13.66 10.36
N THR A 55 -5.15 -14.94 10.72
CA THR A 55 -3.88 -15.63 11.02
C THR A 55 -3.31 -16.33 9.78
N PRO A 56 -2.06 -16.84 9.83
CA PRO A 56 -1.50 -17.66 8.74
C PRO A 56 -2.38 -18.87 8.39
N ALA A 57 -3.02 -19.51 9.38
CA ALA A 57 -3.94 -20.62 9.16
C ALA A 57 -5.19 -20.18 8.38
N VAL A 58 -5.73 -19.00 8.67
CA VAL A 58 -6.85 -18.40 7.93
C VAL A 58 -6.43 -18.10 6.48
N LEU A 59 -5.23 -17.57 6.25
CA LEU A 59 -4.72 -17.33 4.90
C LEU A 59 -4.61 -18.64 4.09
N VAL A 60 -4.07 -19.72 4.69
CA VAL A 60 -3.97 -21.02 4.03
C VAL A 60 -5.35 -21.55 3.62
N ALA A 61 -6.32 -21.54 4.53
CA ALA A 61 -7.69 -21.95 4.24
C ALA A 61 -8.35 -21.07 3.16
N ALA A 62 -8.08 -19.75 3.18
CA ALA A 62 -8.57 -18.82 2.19
C ALA A 62 -7.98 -19.10 0.79
N LYS A 63 -6.67 -19.37 0.68
CA LYS A 63 -6.02 -19.77 -0.57
C LYS A 63 -6.61 -21.06 -1.14
N ALA A 64 -6.84 -22.08 -0.30
CA ALA A 64 -7.46 -23.33 -0.73
C ALA A 64 -8.90 -23.11 -1.25
N THR A 65 -9.67 -22.27 -0.56
CA THR A 65 -11.02 -21.89 -0.99
C THR A 65 -11.01 -21.12 -2.31
N ALA A 66 -10.08 -20.15 -2.44
CA ALA A 66 -9.93 -19.35 -3.65
C ALA A 66 -9.55 -20.23 -4.85
N LYS A 67 -8.61 -21.17 -4.70
CA LYS A 67 -8.22 -22.11 -5.76
C LYS A 67 -9.41 -22.95 -6.26
N LYS A 68 -10.29 -23.38 -5.36
CA LYS A 68 -11.50 -24.14 -5.74
C LYS A 68 -12.52 -23.27 -6.49
N LYS A 69 -12.76 -22.03 -6.02
CA LYS A 69 -13.80 -21.14 -6.57
C LYS A 69 -13.35 -20.32 -7.79
N LYS A 70 -12.06 -20.00 -7.87
CA LYS A 70 -11.43 -19.14 -8.87
C LYS A 70 -10.11 -19.75 -9.33
N PRO A 71 -10.13 -20.92 -10.02
CA PRO A 71 -8.94 -21.70 -10.32
C PRO A 71 -7.89 -20.99 -11.18
N LEU A 72 -8.30 -19.96 -11.93
CA LEU A 72 -7.39 -19.16 -12.77
C LEU A 72 -6.62 -18.08 -12.00
N VAL A 73 -7.03 -17.78 -10.76
CA VAL A 73 -6.36 -16.76 -9.94
C VAL A 73 -5.20 -17.38 -9.19
N ASN A 74 -3.97 -16.99 -9.54
CA ASN A 74 -2.77 -17.45 -8.84
C ASN A 74 -2.55 -16.66 -7.54
N THR A 75 -2.67 -17.33 -6.39
CA THR A 75 -2.44 -16.75 -5.06
C THR A 75 -1.11 -17.17 -4.44
N SER A 76 -0.17 -17.72 -5.21
CA SER A 76 1.10 -18.24 -4.66
C SER A 76 1.95 -17.15 -4.02
N LYS A 77 1.99 -15.95 -4.62
CA LYS A 77 2.73 -14.78 -4.15
C LYS A 77 2.07 -14.01 -3.00
N VAL A 78 0.83 -14.36 -2.61
CA VAL A 78 0.14 -13.70 -1.49
C VAL A 78 0.72 -14.20 -0.18
N TYR A 79 1.10 -13.31 0.72
CA TYR A 79 1.55 -13.66 2.07
C TYR A 79 0.86 -12.76 3.10
N LEU A 80 0.95 -13.15 4.37
CA LEU A 80 0.48 -12.37 5.51
C LEU A 80 1.71 -11.94 6.29
N GLU A 81 1.79 -10.66 6.62
CA GLU A 81 2.90 -10.06 7.34
C GLU A 81 2.34 -9.00 8.30
N SER A 82 2.95 -8.89 9.48
CA SER A 82 2.77 -7.74 10.36
C SER A 82 3.73 -6.65 9.92
N PHE A 83 3.22 -5.46 9.64
CA PHE A 83 4.01 -4.35 9.13
C PHE A 83 3.89 -3.15 10.07
N GLU A 84 5.03 -2.76 10.66
CA GLU A 84 5.16 -1.53 11.43
C GLU A 84 5.94 -0.50 10.60
N GLU A 85 5.20 0.44 10.00
CA GLU A 85 5.80 1.47 9.14
C GLU A 85 6.63 2.50 9.93
N GLY A 86 6.24 2.70 11.19
CA GLY A 86 6.86 3.66 12.11
C GLY A 86 6.52 5.10 11.78
N LEU A 87 7.41 6.02 12.16
CA LEU A 87 7.21 7.45 11.97
C LEU A 87 7.29 7.84 10.49
N CYS A 88 6.26 8.55 10.02
CA CYS A 88 6.13 8.99 8.63
C CYS A 88 5.57 10.41 8.57
N ALA A 89 5.79 11.08 7.44
CA ALA A 89 5.02 12.23 7.00
C ALA A 89 4.11 11.82 5.83
N GLN A 90 2.95 12.45 5.69
CA GLN A 90 2.01 12.12 4.62
C GLN A 90 1.27 13.35 4.09
N VAL A 91 0.79 13.25 2.86
CA VAL A 91 0.00 14.28 2.19
C VAL A 91 -1.06 13.62 1.30
N MET A 92 -2.20 14.29 1.12
CA MET A 92 -3.20 13.89 0.14
C MET A 92 -2.82 14.45 -1.22
N HIS A 93 -2.60 13.57 -2.20
CA HIS A 93 -2.57 13.93 -3.61
C HIS A 93 -3.98 13.86 -4.19
N ILE A 94 -4.36 14.89 -4.96
CA ILE A 94 -5.61 14.94 -5.72
C ILE A 94 -5.26 15.23 -7.17
N GLY A 95 -5.43 14.26 -8.06
CA GLY A 95 -5.00 14.39 -9.45
C GLY A 95 -4.51 13.08 -10.07
N SER A 96 -3.92 13.19 -11.26
CA SER A 96 -3.29 12.06 -11.96
C SER A 96 -2.03 11.63 -11.22
N TYR A 97 -1.71 10.33 -11.23
CA TYR A 97 -0.45 9.81 -10.70
C TYR A 97 0.78 10.49 -11.34
N ASP A 98 0.68 10.92 -12.61
CA ASP A 98 1.78 11.61 -13.28
C ASP A 98 2.04 13.04 -12.71
N ASP A 99 1.10 13.60 -11.93
CA ASP A 99 1.20 14.92 -11.27
C ASP A 99 1.72 14.82 -9.82
N GLU A 100 1.96 13.60 -9.32
CA GLU A 100 2.53 13.37 -7.99
C GLU A 100 3.88 14.03 -7.72
N PRO A 101 4.81 14.23 -8.69
CA PRO A 101 6.11 14.84 -8.40
C PRO A 101 5.98 16.20 -7.69
N ALA A 102 4.97 17.00 -8.04
CA ALA A 102 4.73 18.29 -7.40
C ALA A 102 4.26 18.12 -5.95
N THR A 103 3.44 17.11 -5.68
CA THR A 103 2.95 16.80 -4.32
C THR A 103 4.05 16.21 -3.44
N ILE A 104 4.89 15.35 -4.02
CA ILE A 104 6.08 14.80 -3.36
C ILE A 104 7.06 15.92 -2.98
N ALA A 105 7.32 16.87 -3.88
CA ALA A 105 8.20 18.00 -3.60
C ALA A 105 7.68 18.86 -2.41
N MET A 106 6.36 19.08 -2.33
CA MET A 106 5.76 19.78 -1.18
C MET A 106 5.92 18.99 0.13
N LEU A 107 5.78 17.66 0.08
CA LEU A 107 5.98 16.79 1.23
C LEU A 107 7.44 16.82 1.71
N ASP A 108 8.41 16.71 0.81
CA ASP A 108 9.84 16.72 1.13
C ASP A 108 10.30 18.07 1.73
N ASP A 109 9.76 19.18 1.22
CA ASP A 109 10.00 20.50 1.81
C ASP A 109 9.40 20.62 3.23
N PHE A 110 8.18 20.10 3.43
CA PHE A 110 7.56 20.06 4.76
C PHE A 110 8.38 19.21 5.75
N ILE A 111 8.84 18.02 5.34
CA ILE A 111 9.68 17.12 6.14
C ILE A 111 10.94 17.86 6.59
N THR A 112 11.64 18.50 5.64
CA THR A 112 12.89 19.21 5.90
C THR A 112 12.68 20.38 6.88
N ARG A 113 11.67 21.23 6.63
CA ARG A 113 11.34 22.37 7.50
C ARG A 113 10.89 21.95 8.90
N SER A 114 10.39 20.73 9.05
CA SER A 114 9.96 20.17 10.34
C SER A 114 11.11 19.56 11.16
N GLY A 115 12.35 19.57 10.66
CA GLY A 115 13.52 19.00 11.35
C GLY A 115 13.65 17.48 11.21
N TYR A 116 13.14 16.93 10.11
CA TYR A 116 13.21 15.51 9.78
C TYR A 116 13.90 15.29 8.43
N LEU A 117 14.30 14.05 8.17
CA LEU A 117 14.75 13.58 6.87
C LEU A 117 13.96 12.35 6.44
N THR A 118 13.72 12.23 5.13
CA THR A 118 13.17 11.01 4.52
C THR A 118 14.19 9.87 4.65
N ALA A 119 13.75 8.70 5.12
CA ALA A 119 14.59 7.53 5.35
C ALA A 119 13.93 6.28 4.75
N MET A 120 14.23 6.02 3.48
CA MET A 120 13.70 4.88 2.73
C MET A 120 14.72 3.73 2.71
N GLU A 121 14.48 2.70 3.52
CA GLU A 121 15.34 1.53 3.64
C GLU A 121 14.49 0.29 3.95
N GLY A 122 14.88 -0.86 3.39
CA GLY A 122 14.19 -2.14 3.63
C GLY A 122 12.71 -2.08 3.24
N ARG A 123 11.81 -2.22 4.21
CA ARG A 123 10.35 -2.15 4.01
C ARG A 123 9.76 -0.74 4.20
N ARG A 124 10.56 0.20 4.70
CA ARG A 124 10.17 1.62 4.78
C ARG A 124 10.47 2.24 3.42
N GLN A 125 9.46 2.33 2.57
CA GLN A 125 9.59 2.75 1.17
C GLN A 125 8.60 3.88 0.87
N HIS A 126 8.58 4.40 -0.36
CA HIS A 126 7.51 5.30 -0.79
C HIS A 126 6.17 4.55 -0.71
N HIS A 127 5.23 5.08 0.07
CA HIS A 127 3.98 4.39 0.36
C HIS A 127 2.79 5.19 -0.18
N GLU A 128 2.00 4.55 -1.03
CA GLU A 128 0.78 5.08 -1.60
C GLU A 128 -0.46 4.34 -1.08
N ILE A 129 -1.52 5.07 -0.74
CA ILE A 129 -2.82 4.51 -0.35
C ILE A 129 -3.88 5.01 -1.33
N TYR A 130 -4.44 4.11 -2.13
CA TYR A 130 -5.37 4.44 -3.23
C TYR A 130 -6.81 4.49 -2.74
N LEU A 131 -7.31 5.70 -2.47
CA LEU A 131 -8.68 5.91 -2.01
C LEU A 131 -9.70 5.92 -3.15
N SER A 132 -9.23 6.02 -4.39
CA SER A 132 -10.05 6.05 -5.60
C SER A 132 -9.77 4.82 -6.48
N ASP A 133 -10.81 4.32 -7.15
CA ASP A 133 -10.66 3.28 -8.17
C ASP A 133 -10.35 3.97 -9.52
N PRO A 134 -9.15 3.81 -10.09
CA PRO A 134 -8.75 4.50 -11.33
C PRO A 134 -9.59 4.05 -12.54
N ASN A 135 -10.27 2.91 -12.47
CA ASN A 135 -11.17 2.46 -13.54
C ASN A 135 -12.55 3.14 -13.49
N LYS A 136 -12.85 3.87 -12.41
CA LYS A 136 -14.17 4.48 -12.16
C LYS A 136 -14.10 5.98 -11.87
N THR A 137 -12.91 6.51 -11.67
CA THR A 137 -12.70 7.89 -11.22
C THR A 137 -11.89 8.62 -12.28
N GLU A 138 -12.35 9.79 -12.71
CA GLU A 138 -11.57 10.67 -13.57
C GLU A 138 -10.24 11.04 -12.89
N ALA A 139 -9.14 11.05 -13.66
CA ALA A 139 -7.79 11.27 -13.12
C ALA A 139 -7.70 12.51 -12.20
N GLN A 140 -8.26 13.63 -12.62
CA GLN A 140 -8.28 14.90 -11.86
C GLN A 140 -9.03 14.85 -10.52
N LYS A 141 -9.82 13.80 -10.27
CA LYS A 141 -10.60 13.61 -9.03
C LYS A 141 -10.07 12.46 -8.17
N MET A 142 -9.06 11.72 -8.65
CA MET A 142 -8.45 10.64 -7.89
C MET A 142 -7.81 11.18 -6.62
N LYS A 143 -7.84 10.35 -5.57
CA LYS A 143 -7.28 10.66 -4.27
C LYS A 143 -6.32 9.56 -3.86
N THR A 144 -5.08 9.93 -3.62
CA THR A 144 -4.01 9.04 -3.18
C THR A 144 -3.33 9.66 -1.97
N VAL A 145 -3.17 8.92 -0.87
CA VAL A 145 -2.30 9.39 0.22
C VAL A 145 -0.88 9.00 -0.14
N LEU A 146 0.01 9.98 -0.23
CA LEU A 146 1.45 9.76 -0.36
C LEU A 146 2.08 9.83 1.02
N ARG A 147 2.88 8.85 1.39
CA ARG A 147 3.52 8.75 2.71
C ARG A 147 5.00 8.40 2.57
N HIS A 148 5.83 9.19 3.24
CA HIS A 148 7.27 9.02 3.29
C HIS A 148 7.72 8.67 4.71
N PRO A 149 8.50 7.59 4.91
CA PRO A 149 9.10 7.28 6.20
C PRO A 149 10.14 8.36 6.55
N VAL A 150 10.16 8.79 7.81
CA VAL A 150 11.07 9.85 8.28
C VAL A 150 11.86 9.44 9.53
N VAL A 151 12.96 10.14 9.76
CA VAL A 151 13.75 10.11 11.00
C VAL A 151 14.02 11.54 11.45
N LYS A 152 14.12 11.76 12.77
CA LYS A 152 14.44 13.07 13.32
C LYS A 152 15.94 13.36 13.12
N ILE A 153 16.25 14.60 12.77
CA ILE A 153 17.64 15.12 12.73
C ILE A 153 18.17 15.32 14.15
#